data_AF-A0A363TII4-F1
#
_entry.id   AF-A0A363TII4-F1
#
_cell.length_a   1.000
_cell.length_b   1.000
_cell.length_c   1.000
_cell.angle_alpha   90.00
_cell.angle_beta   90.00
_cell.angle_gamma   90.00
#
_symmetry.space_group_name_H-M   'P 1'
#
loop_
_entity.id
_entity.type
_entity.pdbx_description
1 polymer ?
#
loop_
_entity_poly.entity_id
_entity_poly.type
_entity_poly.pdbx_seq_one_letter_code
_entity_poly.pdbx_strand_id
1 'polypeptide(L)'
;MEERVTSELETEALSAAIAGFLASQVLMMRFLAKEGVIDKDRMVAYLENALEAMRPGIKDPRALMPLTQLLASLRAPGDDVILQ
;
A
#
# COMPACT_ATOMS: atom_id res chain seq x y z
N MET A 1 -17.11 -19.61 25.21
CA MET A 1 -15.74 -19.80 24.66
C MET A 1 -15.78 -19.80 23.13
N GLU A 2 -16.81 -20.38 22.50
CA GLU A 2 -17.01 -20.33 21.04
C GLU A 2 -17.16 -18.93 20.44
N GLU A 3 -17.91 -18.03 21.08
CA GLU A 3 -18.16 -16.66 20.56
C GLU A 3 -16.88 -15.82 20.38
N ARG A 4 -15.85 -16.04 21.21
CA ARG A 4 -14.54 -15.36 21.06
C ARG A 4 -13.75 -15.90 19.88
N VAL A 5 -13.81 -17.21 19.64
CA VAL A 5 -13.12 -17.86 18.51
C VAL A 5 -13.71 -17.42 17.18
N THR A 6 -15.04 -17.24 17.10
CA THR A 6 -15.70 -16.72 15.90
C THR A 6 -15.30 -15.28 15.60
N SER A 7 -15.24 -14.42 16.63
CA SER A 7 -14.84 -13.02 16.48
C SER A 7 -13.37 -12.85 16.04
N GLU A 8 -12.47 -13.71 16.52
CA GLU A 8 -11.07 -13.72 16.11
C GLU A 8 -10.91 -14.12 14.63
N LEU A 9 -11.60 -15.19 14.20
CA LEU A 9 -11.62 -15.65 12.80
C LEU A 9 -12.19 -14.59 11.83
N GLU A 10 -13.26 -13.89 12.23
CA GLU A 10 -13.83 -12.79 11.43
C GLU A 10 -12.85 -11.62 11.30
N THR A 11 -12.12 -11.31 12.37
CA THR A 11 -11.09 -10.26 12.38
C THR A 11 -9.93 -10.61 11.46
N GLU A 12 -9.48 -11.87 11.49
CA GLU A 12 -8.43 -12.37 10.59
C GLU A 12 -8.87 -12.37 9.13
N ALA A 13 -10.10 -12.82 8.85
CA ALA A 13 -10.66 -12.81 7.50
C ALA A 13 -10.77 -11.38 6.93
N LEU A 14 -11.23 -10.42 7.73
CA LEU A 14 -11.29 -9.01 7.35
C LEU A 14 -9.90 -8.43 7.11
N SER A 15 -8.93 -8.75 7.99
CA SER A 15 -7.53 -8.32 7.83
C SER A 15 -6.92 -8.85 6.53
N ALA A 16 -7.14 -10.14 6.22
CA ALA A 16 -6.68 -10.76 4.99
C ALA A 16 -7.31 -10.11 3.73
N ALA A 17 -8.61 -9.81 3.77
CA ALA A 17 -9.30 -9.13 2.68
C ALA A 17 -8.75 -7.71 2.44
N ILE A 18 -8.53 -6.94 3.50
CA ILE A 18 -7.93 -5.60 3.43
C ILE A 18 -6.51 -5.68 2.87
N ALA A 19 -5.69 -6.63 3.34
CA ALA A 19 -4.34 -6.84 2.84
C ALA A 19 -4.33 -7.19 1.34
N GLY A 20 -5.22 -8.07 0.90
CA GLY A 20 -5.37 -8.43 -0.52
C GLY A 20 -5.80 -7.25 -1.38
N PHE A 21 -6.78 -6.47 -0.91
CA PHE A 21 -7.22 -5.24 -1.59
C PHE A 21 -6.05 -4.26 -1.73
N LEU A 22 -5.35 -3.94 -0.65
CA LEU A 22 -4.20 -3.02 -0.67
C LEU A 22 -3.09 -3.52 -1.60
N ALA A 23 -2.75 -4.81 -1.56
CA ALA A 23 -1.74 -5.40 -2.44
C ALA A 23 -2.11 -5.24 -3.93
N SER A 24 -3.39 -5.44 -4.29
CA SER A 24 -3.86 -5.23 -5.67
C SER A 24 -3.67 -3.79 -6.14
N GLN A 25 -3.94 -2.81 -5.28
CA GLN A 25 -3.77 -1.39 -5.61
C GLN A 25 -2.29 -1.04 -5.79
N VAL A 26 -1.42 -1.57 -4.91
CA VAL A 26 0.04 -1.40 -5.02
C VAL A 26 0.57 -1.93 -6.34
N LEU A 27 0.17 -3.15 -6.74
CA LEU A 27 0.59 -3.75 -8.01
C LEU A 27 0.09 -2.96 -9.22
N MET A 28 -1.16 -2.50 -9.18
CA MET A 28 -1.73 -1.66 -10.25
C MET A 28 -0.97 -0.34 -10.40
N MET A 29 -0.70 0.36 -9.30
CA MET A 29 0.03 1.63 -9.35
C MET A 29 1.47 1.46 -9.85
N ARG A 30 2.14 0.36 -9.48
CA ARG A 30 3.46 0.02 -10.03
C ARG A 30 3.39 -0.22 -11.54
N PHE A 31 2.41 -0.99 -12.01
CA PHE A 31 2.23 -1.24 -13.43
C PHE A 31 1.99 0.06 -14.20
N LEU A 32 1.08 0.91 -13.75
CA LEU A 32 0.77 2.18 -14.41
C LEU A 32 1.96 3.16 -14.44
N ALA A 33 2.77 3.18 -13.37
CA ALA A 33 3.99 3.97 -13.34
C ALA A 33 5.06 3.41 -14.30
N LYS A 34 5.17 2.08 -14.41
CA LYS A 34 6.09 1.42 -15.33
C LYS A 34 5.72 1.66 -16.80
N GLU A 35 4.44 1.59 -17.12
CA GLU A 35 3.91 1.86 -18.47
C GLU A 35 3.92 3.36 -18.82
N GLY A 36 4.37 4.24 -17.91
CA GLY A 36 4.42 5.69 -18.13
C GLY A 36 3.05 6.37 -18.17
N VAL A 37 1.98 5.66 -17.79
CA VAL A 37 0.62 6.24 -17.67
C VAL A 37 0.57 7.22 -16.50
N ILE A 38 1.32 6.92 -15.44
CA ILE A 38 1.47 7.78 -14.27
C ILE A 38 2.93 8.21 -14.16
N ASP A 39 3.14 9.51 -13.98
CA ASP A 39 4.45 10.06 -13.62
C ASP A 39 4.83 9.56 -12.22
N LYS A 40 5.87 8.72 -12.18
CA LYS A 40 6.38 8.08 -10.97
C LYS A 40 6.77 9.09 -9.90
N ASP A 41 7.47 10.16 -10.26
CA ASP A 41 7.99 11.14 -9.31
C ASP A 41 6.86 11.97 -8.72
N ARG A 42 5.88 12.35 -9.56
CA ARG A 42 4.65 13.02 -9.09
C ARG A 42 3.82 12.12 -8.19
N MET A 43 3.73 10.83 -8.51
CA MET A 43 3.00 9.87 -7.68
C MET A 43 3.68 9.68 -6.31
N VAL A 44 5.00 9.56 -6.28
CA VAL A 44 5.78 9.47 -5.03
C VAL A 44 5.55 10.71 -4.17
N ALA A 45 5.67 11.91 -4.74
CA ALA A 45 5.43 13.16 -4.03
C ALA A 45 3.99 13.27 -3.50
N TYR A 46 3.00 12.82 -4.28
CA TYR A 46 1.61 12.78 -3.84
C TYR A 46 1.41 11.85 -2.63
N LEU A 47 1.96 10.63 -2.69
CA LEU A 47 1.83 9.64 -1.62
C LEU A 47 2.55 10.07 -0.34
N GLU A 48 3.69 10.76 -0.45
CA GLU A 48 4.38 11.37 0.70
C GLU A 48 3.53 12.42 1.39
N ASN A 49 2.95 13.36 0.62
CA ASN A 49 2.07 14.39 1.16
C ASN A 49 0.83 13.79 1.81
N ALA A 50 0.26 12.74 1.21
CA ALA A 50 -0.87 12.03 1.77
C ALA A 50 -0.50 11.36 3.11
N LEU A 51 0.68 10.76 3.22
CA LEU A 51 1.17 10.14 4.45
C LEU A 51 1.35 11.17 5.58
N GLU A 52 1.93 12.33 5.28
CA GLU A 52 2.08 13.42 6.25
C GLU A 52 0.72 14.02 6.66
N ALA A 53 -0.24 14.14 5.75
CA ALA A 53 -1.59 14.60 6.06
C ALA A 53 -2.37 13.60 6.93
N MET A 54 -2.13 12.29 6.77
CA MET A 54 -2.79 11.24 7.55
C MET A 54 -2.21 11.06 8.94
N ARG A 55 -0.90 11.34 9.14
CA ARG A 55 -0.17 11.13 10.40
C ARG A 55 -0.87 11.66 11.65
N PRO A 56 -1.39 12.90 11.69
CA PRO A 56 -2.03 13.45 12.89
C PRO A 56 -3.31 12.70 13.31
N GLY A 57 -3.99 12.05 12.36
CA GLY A 57 -5.25 11.33 12.60
C GLY A 57 -5.08 9.87 13.01
N ILE A 58 -3.86 9.32 12.94
CA ILE A 58 -3.62 7.90 13.13
C ILE A 58 -3.07 7.63 14.54
N LYS A 59 -3.82 6.83 15.30
CA LYS A 59 -3.46 6.41 16.67
C LYS A 59 -2.40 5.32 16.69
N ASP A 60 -2.39 4.44 15.69
CA ASP A 60 -1.40 3.35 15.55
C ASP A 60 -0.55 3.58 14.30
N PRO A 61 0.74 3.94 14.44
CA PRO A 61 1.64 4.17 13.31
C PRO A 61 1.77 2.97 12.36
N ARG A 62 1.49 1.74 12.81
CA ARG A 62 1.52 0.54 11.97
C ARG A 62 0.46 0.55 10.88
N ALA A 63 -0.61 1.33 11.05
CA ALA A 63 -1.61 1.54 10.01
C ALA A 63 -1.03 2.22 8.75
N LEU A 64 0.10 2.94 8.88
CA LEU A 64 0.82 3.56 7.75
C LEU A 64 1.84 2.63 7.08
N MET A 65 2.05 1.41 7.62
CA MET A 65 3.02 0.46 7.09
C MET A 65 2.79 0.13 5.61
N PRO A 66 1.56 -0.14 5.13
CA PRO A 66 1.33 -0.47 3.71
C PRO A 66 1.71 0.68 2.77
N LEU A 67 1.40 1.92 3.15
CA LEU A 67 1.73 3.11 2.35
C LEU A 67 3.26 3.35 2.33
N THR A 68 3.92 3.09 3.46
CA THR A 68 5.37 3.16 3.57
C THR A 68 6.06 2.11 2.70
N GLN A 69 5.53 0.88 2.66
CA GLN A 69 6.02 -0.20 1.80
C GLN A 69 5.80 0.11 0.31
N LEU A 70 4.65 0.69 -0.06
CA LEU A 70 4.40 1.16 -1.42
C LEU A 70 5.43 2.22 -1.84
N LEU A 71 5.66 3.24 -1.01
CA LEU A 71 6.66 4.28 -1.27
C LEU A 71 8.07 3.69 -1.43
N ALA A 72 8.48 2.79 -0.54
CA ALA A 72 9.76 2.09 -0.64
C ALA A 72 9.87 1.28 -1.95
N SER A 73 8.79 0.58 -2.31
CA SER A 73 8.71 -0.21 -3.53
C SER A 73 8.77 0.64 -4.81
N LEU A 74 8.19 1.84 -4.80
CA LEU A 74 8.25 2.76 -5.94
C LEU A 74 9.64 3.37 -6.08
N ARG A 75 10.30 3.68 -4.95
CA ARG A 75 11.66 4.25 -4.94
C ARG A 75 12.75 3.24 -5.27
N ALA A 76 12.50 1.94 -5.09
CA ALA A 76 13.48 0.90 -5.37
C ALA A 76 13.98 1.00 -6.82
N PRO A 77 15.30 1.09 -7.06
CA PRO A 77 15.85 1.03 -8.42
C PRO A 77 15.71 -0.40 -8.91
N GLY A 78 14.87 -0.65 -9.92
CA GLY A 78 14.68 -2.02 -10.42
C GLY A 78 13.45 -2.33 -11.26
N ASP A 79 12.85 -1.37 -11.98
CA ASP A 79 11.87 -1.70 -13.03
C ASP A 79 12.14 -0.97 -14.36
N ASP A 80 13.35 -0.43 -14.53
CA ASP A 80 13.93 -0.10 -15.85
C ASP A 80 14.33 -1.40 -16.57
N VAL A 81 13.41 -2.36 -16.70
CA VAL A 81 13.58 -3.42 -17.69
C VAL A 81 13.20 -2.82 -19.02
N ILE A 82 14.23 -2.30 -19.68
CA ILE A 82 14.31 -2.06 -21.11
C ILE A 82 13.63 -3.24 -21.84
N LEU A 83 12.47 -3.00 -22.43
CA LEU A 83 11.98 -3.82 -23.53
C LEU A 83 12.72 -3.34 -24.78
N GLN A 84 13.89 -3.96 -25.01
CA GLN A 84 14.58 -3.97 -26.30
C GLN A 84 14.20 -5.23 -27.05
#